data_AF-A0A2D6P9X0-F1
#
_entry.id   AF-A0A2D6P9X0-F1
#
_cell.length_a   1.000
_cell.length_b   1.000
_cell.length_c   1.000
_cell.angle_alpha   90.00
_cell.angle_beta   90.00
_cell.angle_gamma   90.00
#
_symmetry.space_group_name_H-M   'P 1'
#
loop_
_entity.id
_entity.type
_entity.pdbx_description
1 polymer ?
#
loop_
_entity_poly.entity_id
_entity_poly.type
_entity_poly.pdbx_seq_one_letter_code
_entity_poly.pdbx_strand_id
1 'polypeptide(L)'
;MGKLNAANLEGNFPNYRITVHADSSIDVNSQLLVTGQSYMPLPSDTTDGFAGRPNGNHPKQGMLRWNTTTNSIEMFDGNTWVARS
;
A
#
# COMPACT_ATOMS: atom_id res chain seq x y z
N MET A 1 -6.94 3.36 -22.62
CA MET A 1 -7.28 4.63 -21.94
C MET A 1 -6.06 5.54 -21.98
N GLY A 2 -6.25 6.85 -22.16
CA GLY A 2 -5.14 7.82 -22.26
C GLY A 2 -4.37 7.91 -20.95
N LYS A 3 -3.03 7.95 -21.03
CA LYS A 3 -2.15 8.11 -19.86
C LYS A 3 -1.85 9.60 -19.69
N LEU A 4 -2.00 10.14 -18.47
CA LEU A 4 -1.52 11.48 -18.15
C LEU A 4 0.00 11.42 -18.03
N ASN A 5 0.71 12.06 -18.95
CA ASN A 5 2.17 12.25 -18.85
C ASN A 5 2.42 13.67 -18.37
N ALA A 6 2.68 13.83 -17.08
CA ALA A 6 2.97 15.11 -16.44
C ALA A 6 4.41 15.09 -15.92
N ALA A 7 5.18 16.13 -16.24
CA ALA A 7 6.56 16.28 -15.74
C ALA A 7 6.58 16.47 -14.22
N ASN A 8 5.66 17.29 -13.69
CA ASN A 8 5.51 17.57 -12.28
C ASN A 8 4.03 17.48 -11.89
N LEU A 9 3.76 16.82 -10.76
CA LEU A 9 2.44 16.78 -10.12
C LEU A 9 2.57 17.49 -8.77
N GLU A 10 2.29 18.79 -8.76
CA GLU A 10 2.47 19.68 -7.61
C GLU A 10 1.13 20.35 -7.26
N GLY A 11 0.83 20.48 -5.96
CA GLY A 11 -0.40 21.11 -5.47
C GLY A 11 -0.12 22.35 -4.61
N ASN A 12 -0.80 23.46 -4.89
CA ASN A 12 -0.56 24.78 -4.26
C ASN A 12 -1.54 25.13 -3.11
N PHE A 13 -2.16 24.15 -2.43
CA PHE A 13 -3.14 24.37 -1.36
C PHE A 13 -3.01 23.29 -0.28
N PRO A 14 -3.47 23.52 0.98
CA PRO A 14 -2.89 22.87 2.16
C PRO A 14 -3.00 21.34 2.23
N ASN A 15 -3.80 20.70 1.36
CA ASN A 15 -3.81 19.26 1.17
C ASN A 15 -4.13 18.95 -0.31
N TYR A 16 -3.22 18.29 -1.03
CA TYR A 16 -3.52 17.69 -2.33
C TYR A 16 -3.58 16.16 -2.18
N ARG A 17 -4.58 15.53 -2.80
CA ARG A 17 -4.75 14.08 -2.83
C ARG A 17 -4.58 13.60 -4.26
N ILE A 18 -3.60 12.72 -4.48
CA ILE A 18 -3.48 11.96 -5.72
C ILE A 18 -4.13 10.59 -5.46
N THR A 19 -5.25 10.32 -6.13
CA THR A 19 -5.93 9.02 -6.06
C THR A 19 -5.47 8.16 -7.24
N VAL A 20 -4.89 7.00 -6.94
CA VAL A 20 -4.58 5.97 -7.95
C VAL A 20 -5.67 4.92 -7.88
N HIS A 21 -6.35 4.67 -9.00
CA HIS A 21 -7.40 3.66 -9.07
C HIS A 21 -6.80 2.25 -9.13
N ALA A 22 -7.61 1.22 -8.82
CA ALA A 22 -7.13 -0.15 -8.63
C ALA A 22 -6.43 -0.77 -9.85
N ASP A 23 -6.72 -0.29 -11.05
CA ASP A 23 -6.16 -0.70 -12.33
C ASP A 23 -5.03 0.23 -12.83
N SER A 24 -4.63 1.20 -12.01
CA SER A 24 -3.60 2.20 -12.33
C SER A 24 -2.32 1.93 -11.54
N SER A 25 -1.18 2.34 -12.09
CA SER A 25 0.12 2.22 -11.43
C SER A 25 0.84 3.57 -11.41
N ILE A 26 1.61 3.80 -10.34
CA ILE A 26 2.66 4.83 -10.31
C ILE A 26 3.96 4.11 -10.65
N ASP A 27 4.56 4.50 -11.77
CA ASP A 27 5.90 4.07 -12.14
C ASP A 27 6.92 5.09 -11.63
N VAL A 28 7.89 4.63 -10.82
CA VAL A 28 8.88 5.50 -10.15
C VAL A 28 10.27 5.09 -10.64
N ASN A 29 10.87 5.90 -11.52
CA ASN A 29 12.16 5.57 -12.12
C ASN A 29 13.37 5.82 -11.20
N SER A 30 13.30 6.82 -10.31
CA SER A 30 14.44 7.21 -9.45
C SER A 30 14.14 7.06 -7.97
N GLN A 31 13.18 7.83 -7.43
CA GLN A 31 12.92 7.86 -6.01
C GLN A 31 11.45 8.17 -5.70
N LEU A 32 10.91 7.46 -4.71
CA LEU A 32 9.72 7.87 -3.97
C LEU A 32 10.20 8.44 -2.63
N LEU A 33 10.03 9.76 -2.44
CA LEU A 33 10.35 10.42 -1.18
C LEU A 33 9.06 10.64 -0.37
N VAL A 34 9.06 10.15 0.86
CA VAL A 34 7.92 10.20 1.77
C VAL A 34 8.35 11.02 2.98
N THR A 35 7.94 12.30 3.05
CA THR A 35 8.35 13.25 4.09
C THR A 35 7.31 13.38 5.20
N GLY A 36 7.72 13.92 6.36
CA GLY A 36 6.80 14.25 7.45
C GLY A 36 6.25 13.04 8.22
N GLN A 37 6.87 11.88 8.07
CA GLN A 37 6.53 10.66 8.79
C GLN A 37 7.79 9.90 9.20
N SER A 38 7.75 9.29 10.38
CA SER A 38 8.86 8.50 10.94
C SER A 38 8.82 7.02 10.56
N TYR A 39 7.82 6.62 9.76
CA TYR A 39 7.56 5.22 9.40
C TYR A 39 7.04 5.11 7.96
N MET A 40 7.16 3.93 7.38
CA MET A 40 6.50 3.59 6.11
C MET A 40 5.09 3.05 6.40
N PRO A 41 4.02 3.63 5.83
CA PRO A 41 2.67 3.14 6.06
C PRO A 41 2.48 1.76 5.42
N LEU A 42 2.02 0.79 6.20
CA LEU A 42 1.63 -0.53 5.73
C LEU A 42 0.10 -0.69 5.80
N PRO A 43 -0.52 -1.52 4.94
CA PRO A 43 -1.90 -1.92 5.14
C PRO A 43 -2.08 -2.54 6.53
N SER A 44 -2.99 -1.96 7.33
CA SER A 44 -3.27 -2.42 8.70
C SER A 44 -4.72 -2.83 8.86
N ASP A 45 -4.97 -3.95 9.54
CA ASP A 45 -6.31 -4.43 9.85
C ASP A 45 -6.25 -5.55 10.90
N THR A 46 -7.42 -6.00 11.36
CA THR A 46 -7.54 -7.24 12.15
C THR A 46 -7.31 -8.47 11.26
N THR A 47 -7.01 -9.63 11.87
CA THR A 47 -6.80 -10.90 11.13
C THR A 47 -7.95 -11.18 10.16
N ASP A 48 -9.18 -11.04 10.64
CA ASP A 48 -10.40 -11.30 9.85
C ASP A 48 -10.76 -10.15 8.91
N GLY A 49 -10.40 -8.90 9.25
CA GLY A 49 -10.62 -7.72 8.39
C GLY A 49 -9.91 -7.81 7.04
N PHE A 50 -8.81 -8.56 6.97
CA PHE A 50 -8.14 -8.85 5.69
C PHE A 50 -8.85 -9.92 4.85
N ALA A 51 -9.64 -10.82 5.44
CA ALA A 51 -10.29 -11.93 4.72
C ALA A 51 -11.47 -11.45 3.86
N GLY A 52 -12.07 -10.30 4.18
CA GLY A 52 -13.27 -9.78 3.53
C GLY A 52 -13.05 -8.67 2.50
N ARG A 53 -11.82 -8.38 2.09
CA ARG A 53 -11.54 -7.24 1.19
C ARG A 53 -12.15 -7.50 -0.21
N PRO A 54 -13.11 -6.67 -0.68
CA PRO A 54 -13.75 -6.87 -1.98
C PRO A 54 -12.73 -6.78 -3.12
N ASN A 55 -12.98 -7.53 -4.20
CA ASN A 55 -12.21 -7.56 -5.46
C ASN A 55 -10.88 -8.32 -5.48
N GLY A 56 -10.81 -9.51 -4.90
CA GLY A 56 -9.80 -10.49 -5.33
C GLY A 56 -8.34 -10.05 -5.13
N ASN A 57 -8.08 -9.12 -4.20
CA ASN A 57 -6.74 -8.86 -3.69
C ASN A 57 -6.31 -10.02 -2.79
N HIS A 58 -6.21 -11.20 -3.40
CA HIS A 58 -5.54 -12.33 -2.80
C HIS A 58 -4.13 -11.86 -2.47
N PRO A 59 -3.68 -12.10 -1.24
CA PRO A 59 -2.35 -11.69 -0.85
C PRO A 59 -1.33 -12.33 -1.80
N LYS A 60 -0.40 -11.51 -2.26
CA LYS A 60 0.70 -11.97 -3.13
C LYS A 60 1.90 -12.29 -2.26
N GLN A 61 2.66 -13.32 -2.63
CA GLN A 61 3.88 -13.65 -1.93
C GLN A 61 4.78 -12.41 -1.79
N GLY A 62 5.29 -12.17 -0.58
CA GLY A 62 6.09 -10.99 -0.24
C GLY A 62 5.28 -9.75 0.18
N MET A 63 3.95 -9.79 0.11
CA MET A 63 3.12 -8.71 0.64
C MET A 63 3.32 -8.56 2.15
N LEU A 64 3.51 -7.31 2.61
CA LEU A 64 3.63 -6.95 4.02
C LEU A 64 2.33 -6.30 4.53
N ARG A 65 1.97 -6.61 5.78
CA ARG A 65 0.86 -5.97 6.50
C ARG A 65 1.17 -5.79 7.98
N TRP A 66 0.44 -4.91 8.64
CA TRP A 66 0.36 -4.86 10.10
C TRP A 66 -0.94 -5.52 10.57
N ASN A 67 -0.85 -6.56 11.38
CA ASN A 67 -2.01 -7.22 11.96
C ASN A 67 -2.28 -6.65 13.35
N THR A 68 -3.40 -5.93 13.51
CA THR A 68 -3.79 -5.30 14.77
C THR A 68 -4.35 -6.28 15.80
N THR A 69 -4.65 -7.52 15.42
CA THR A 69 -5.03 -8.58 16.36
C THR A 69 -3.82 -9.17 17.06
N THR A 70 -2.74 -9.44 16.31
CA THR A 70 -1.51 -10.06 16.82
C THR A 70 -0.44 -9.04 17.18
N ASN A 71 -0.65 -7.77 16.84
CA ASN A 71 0.32 -6.67 16.96
C ASN A 71 1.67 -7.01 16.33
N SER A 72 1.64 -7.55 15.11
CA SER A 72 2.84 -7.99 14.41
C SER A 72 2.84 -7.57 12.94
N ILE A 73 4.05 -7.39 12.40
CA ILE A 73 4.26 -7.32 10.96
C ILE A 73 4.16 -8.75 10.43
N GLU A 74 3.38 -8.95 9.38
CA GLU A 74 3.23 -10.24 8.73
C GLU A 74 3.59 -10.13 7.25
N MET A 75 4.28 -11.14 6.75
CA MET A 75 4.55 -11.32 5.33
C MET A 75 3.76 -12.52 4.81
N PHE A 76 3.08 -12.36 3.68
CA PHE A 76 2.45 -13.50 3.01
C PHE A 76 3.52 -14.34 2.31
N ASP A 77 3.63 -15.63 2.65
CA ASP A 77 4.64 -16.52 2.09
C ASP A 77 4.23 -17.19 0.76
N GLY A 78 3.00 -16.95 0.31
CA GLY A 78 2.38 -17.60 -0.85
C GLY A 78 1.19 -18.50 -0.48
N ASN A 79 1.12 -18.94 0.79
CA ASN A 79 0.04 -19.77 1.32
C ASN A 79 -0.60 -19.17 2.57
N THR A 80 0.22 -18.62 3.48
CA THR A 80 -0.21 -18.14 4.78
C THR A 80 0.46 -16.83 5.16
N TRP A 81 -0.16 -16.11 6.09
CA TRP A 81 0.46 -14.95 6.73
C TRP A 81 1.36 -15.42 7.86
N VAL A 82 2.64 -15.05 7.78
CA VAL A 82 3.66 -15.44 8.76
C VAL A 82 4.19 -14.19 9.44
N ALA A 83 4.18 -14.17 10.78
CA ALA A 83 4.76 -13.08 11.55
C ALA A 83 6.27 -12.95 11.25
N ARG A 84 6.72 -11.71 11.10
CA ARG A 84 8.12 -11.34 10.89
C ARG A 84 8.51 -10.34 11.97
N SER A 85 9.47 -10.74 12.81
CA SER A 85 10.05 -9.94 13.90
C SER A 85 11.50 -9.62 13.60
#